data_AF-Q7MUP3-F1
#
_entry.id   AF-Q7MUP3-F1
#
_cell.length_a   1.000
_cell.length_b   1.000
_cell.length_c   1.000
_cell.angle_alpha   90.00
_cell.angle_beta   90.00
_cell.angle_gamma   90.00
#
_symmetry.space_group_name_H-M   'P 1'
#
loop_
_entity.id
_entity.type
_entity.pdbx_description
1 polymer ?
#
loop_
_entity_poly.entity_id
_entity_poly.type
_entity_poly.pdbx_seq_one_letter_code
_entity_poly.pdbx_strand_id
1 'polypeptide(L)'
;MNTFDFYQDSKVTCRMRTKFQVKAENYEQAVAIIKTWQGEDVMNHDDEEQVIFVEGETLLDTSENLSPKENGGRPTIEVFDDKGKEITNNLNP
;
A
#
# COMPACT_ATOMS: atom_id res chain seq x y z
N MET A 1 36.63 -17.74 9.38
CA MET A 1 35.84 -16.50 9.54
C MET A 1 34.44 -16.91 9.97
N ASN A 2 33.81 -16.10 10.81
CA ASN A 2 32.43 -16.32 11.24
C ASN A 2 31.51 -15.38 10.46
N THR A 3 30.30 -15.83 10.21
CA THR A 3 29.20 -15.04 9.65
C THR A 3 28.19 -14.74 10.76
N PHE A 4 27.52 -13.61 10.66
CA PHE A 4 26.46 -13.19 11.57
C PHE A 4 25.27 -12.73 10.74
N ASP A 5 24.06 -13.05 11.19
CA ASP A 5 22.81 -12.72 10.51
C ASP A 5 22.24 -11.40 11.03
N PHE A 6 21.62 -10.63 10.14
CA PHE A 6 21.01 -9.34 10.43
C PHE A 6 19.76 -9.15 9.57
N TYR A 7 18.85 -8.30 10.02
CA TYR A 7 17.67 -7.90 9.27
C TYR A 7 17.71 -6.41 8.96
N GLN A 8 17.12 -6.02 7.82
CA GLN A 8 16.83 -4.64 7.52
C GLN A 8 15.35 -4.52 7.14
N ASP A 9 14.65 -3.65 7.85
CA ASP A 9 13.32 -3.22 7.45
C ASP A 9 13.42 -1.94 6.63
N SER A 10 12.63 -1.86 5.57
CA SER A 10 12.56 -0.69 4.69
C SER A 10 11.11 -0.33 4.44
N LYS A 11 10.75 0.93 4.70
CA LYS A 11 9.41 1.43 4.49
C LYS A 11 9.27 2.02 3.09
N VAL A 12 8.33 1.47 2.33
CA VAL A 12 8.08 1.85 0.93
C VAL A 12 6.62 2.25 0.73
N THR A 13 6.36 3.03 -0.31
CA THR A 13 5.03 3.26 -0.87
C THR A 13 4.94 2.57 -2.22
N CYS A 14 3.81 1.94 -2.51
CA CYS A 14 3.52 1.32 -3.81
C CYS A 14 2.06 1.58 -4.17
N ARG A 15 1.72 1.38 -5.45
CA ARG A 15 0.33 1.48 -5.92
C ARG A 15 -0.43 0.18 -5.63
N MET A 16 -1.70 0.32 -5.31
CA MET A 16 -2.65 -0.78 -5.27
C MET A 16 -3.52 -0.75 -6.53
N ARG A 17 -3.85 -1.92 -7.06
CA ARG A 17 -4.83 -2.09 -8.13
C ARG A 17 -5.99 -2.94 -7.61
N THR A 18 -7.18 -2.36 -7.61
CA THR A 18 -8.40 -3.07 -7.26
C THR A 18 -9.23 -3.28 -8.53
N LYS A 19 -9.54 -4.54 -8.83
CA LYS A 19 -10.51 -4.87 -9.87
C LYS A 19 -11.87 -5.02 -9.22
N PHE A 20 -12.82 -4.30 -9.77
CA PHE A 20 -14.21 -4.31 -9.34
C PHE A 20 -15.12 -4.32 -10.57
N GLN A 21 -16.40 -4.61 -10.33
CA GLN A 21 -17.45 -4.57 -11.33
C GLN A 21 -18.59 -3.69 -10.80
N VAL A 22 -19.31 -3.04 -11.72
CA VAL A 22 -20.51 -2.26 -11.40
C VAL A 22 -21.69 -2.89 -12.14
N LYS A 23 -22.75 -3.21 -11.41
CA LYS A 23 -24.02 -3.67 -11.97
C LYS A 23 -24.76 -2.46 -12.52
N ALA A 24 -24.91 -2.40 -13.84
CA ALA A 24 -25.64 -1.35 -14.53
C ALA A 24 -26.24 -1.90 -15.83
N GLU A 25 -27.22 -1.20 -16.39
CA GLU A 25 -27.88 -1.58 -17.65
C GLU A 25 -26.96 -1.39 -18.87
N ASN A 26 -26.03 -0.44 -18.79
CA ASN A 26 -25.05 -0.12 -19.83
C ASN A 26 -23.78 0.52 -19.25
N TYR A 27 -22.76 0.68 -20.10
CA TYR A 27 -21.47 1.22 -19.69
C TYR A 27 -21.56 2.68 -19.23
N GLU A 28 -22.38 3.50 -19.89
CA GLU A 28 -22.57 4.90 -19.54
C GLU A 28 -23.14 5.07 -18.13
N GLN A 29 -24.09 4.21 -17.75
CA GLN A 29 -24.64 4.18 -16.39
C GLN A 29 -23.61 3.68 -15.37
N ALA A 30 -22.84 2.64 -15.69
CA ALA A 30 -21.75 2.19 -14.81
C ALA A 30 -20.73 3.30 -14.55
N VAL A 31 -20.34 4.05 -15.59
CA VAL A 31 -19.45 5.21 -15.46
C VAL A 31 -20.10 6.34 -14.67
N ALA A 32 -21.41 6.56 -14.83
CA ALA A 32 -22.13 7.58 -14.06
C ALA A 32 -22.09 7.26 -12.56
N ILE A 33 -22.32 6.00 -12.18
CA ILE A 33 -22.18 5.51 -10.79
C ILE A 33 -20.76 5.75 -10.30
N ILE A 34 -19.73 5.33 -11.04
CA ILE A 34 -18.32 5.53 -10.62
C ILE A 34 -18.01 7.01 -10.40
N LYS A 35 -18.55 7.90 -11.24
CA LYS A 35 -18.33 9.34 -11.12
C LYS A 35 -18.99 9.94 -9.88
N THR A 36 -20.04 9.34 -9.31
CA THR A 36 -20.64 9.85 -8.07
C THR A 36 -19.72 9.70 -6.87
N TRP A 37 -18.75 8.79 -6.93
CA TRP A 37 -17.78 8.55 -5.86
C TRP A 37 -16.67 9.62 -5.79
N GLN A 38 -16.56 10.49 -6.80
CA GLN A 38 -15.60 11.61 -6.82
C GLN A 38 -14.13 11.21 -6.57
N GLY A 39 -13.75 9.97 -6.91
CA GLY A 39 -12.40 9.46 -6.72
C GLY A 39 -12.11 8.91 -5.32
N GLU A 40 -13.14 8.68 -4.50
CA GLU A 40 -13.02 7.90 -3.27
C GLU A 40 -12.55 6.46 -3.54
N ASP A 41 -11.98 5.83 -2.52
CA ASP A 41 -11.57 4.43 -2.61
C ASP A 41 -12.80 3.57 -2.89
N VAL A 42 -12.72 2.73 -3.92
CA VAL A 42 -13.81 1.83 -4.27
C VAL A 42 -14.22 0.97 -3.08
N MET A 43 -13.28 0.59 -2.20
CA MET A 43 -13.53 -0.20 -0.98
C MET A 43 -14.55 0.45 -0.02
N ASN A 44 -14.79 1.76 -0.13
CA ASN A 44 -15.82 2.45 0.67
C ASN A 44 -17.26 2.16 0.18
N HIS A 45 -17.41 1.48 -0.96
CA HIS A 45 -18.69 1.15 -1.60
C HIS A 45 -18.99 -0.35 -1.60
N ASP A 46 -18.37 -1.14 -0.71
CA ASP A 46 -18.57 -2.60 -0.60
C ASP A 46 -19.93 -3.01 -0.03
N ASP A 47 -20.61 -2.11 0.65
CA ASP A 47 -22.00 -2.30 1.07
C ASP A 47 -23.02 -1.95 -0.01
N GLU A 48 -22.61 -1.30 -1.11
CA GLU A 48 -23.50 -0.99 -2.22
C GLU A 48 -23.77 -2.23 -3.08
N GLU A 49 -25.04 -2.66 -3.17
CA GLU A 49 -25.44 -3.85 -3.97
C GLU A 49 -24.98 -3.81 -5.43
N GLN A 50 -24.67 -2.61 -5.95
CA GLN A 50 -24.25 -2.38 -7.33
C GLN A 50 -22.75 -2.54 -7.56
N VAL A 51 -21.91 -2.62 -6.53
CA VAL A 51 -20.46 -2.80 -6.65
C VAL A 51 -20.08 -4.23 -6.26
N ILE A 52 -19.18 -4.85 -7.02
CA ILE A 52 -18.66 -6.19 -6.71
C ILE A 52 -17.15 -6.16 -6.76
N PHE A 53 -16.49 -6.47 -5.65
CA PHE A 53 -15.05 -6.67 -5.60
C PHE A 53 -14.65 -8.00 -6.20
N VAL A 54 -13.59 -7.98 -7.00
CA VAL A 54 -13.06 -9.19 -7.63
C VAL A 54 -11.71 -9.55 -7.04
N GLU A 55 -10.76 -8.62 -7.07
CA GLU A 55 -9.38 -8.85 -6.61
C GLU A 55 -8.66 -7.53 -6.29
N GLY A 56 -7.67 -7.62 -5.41
CA GLY A 56 -6.74 -6.53 -5.09
C GLY A 56 -5.30 -7.01 -5.27
N GLU A 57 -4.47 -6.17 -5.88
CA GLU A 57 -3.07 -6.44 -6.17
C GLU A 57 -2.19 -5.29 -5.67
N THR A 58 -1.08 -5.63 -5.00
CA THR A 58 -0.01 -4.70 -4.68
C THR A 58 0.99 -4.66 -5.84
N LEU A 59 1.13 -3.50 -6.48
CA LEU A 59 2.04 -3.30 -7.61
C LEU A 59 3.45 -3.03 -7.10
N LEU A 60 4.16 -4.09 -6.70
CA LEU A 60 5.50 -3.99 -6.11
C LEU A 60 6.54 -3.34 -7.03
N ASP A 61 6.35 -3.41 -8.35
CA ASP A 61 7.17 -2.73 -9.36
C ASP A 61 7.08 -1.20 -9.29
N THR A 62 6.03 -0.67 -8.66
CA THR A 62 5.84 0.77 -8.40
C THR A 62 6.35 1.21 -7.03
N SER A 63 7.10 0.35 -6.33
CA SER A 63 7.58 0.65 -4.98
C SER A 63 8.65 1.74 -5.00
N GLU A 64 8.45 2.76 -4.17
CA GLU A 64 9.40 3.84 -3.91
C GLU A 64 9.72 3.89 -2.41
N ASN A 65 10.99 4.19 -2.07
CA ASN A 65 11.39 4.33 -0.67
C ASN A 65 10.74 5.57 -0.05
N LEU A 66 10.20 5.41 1.16
CA LEU A 66 9.67 6.52 1.92
C LEU A 66 10.81 7.20 2.68
N SER A 67 10.90 8.53 2.63
CA SER A 67 11.82 9.26 3.50
C SER A 67 11.26 9.38 4.93
N PRO A 68 12.10 9.57 5.97
CA PRO A 68 11.61 9.83 7.32
C PRO A 68 10.69 11.04 7.40
N LYS A 69 10.94 12.08 6.58
CA LYS A 69 10.08 13.27 6.51
C LYS A 69 8.66 12.91 6.06
N GLU A 70 8.53 12.11 5.02
CA GLU A 70 7.23 11.63 4.52
C GLU A 70 6.59 10.62 5.49
N ASN A 71 7.39 9.90 6.27
CA ASN A 71 6.94 9.01 7.34
C ASN A 71 6.66 9.73 8.68
N GLY A 72 6.40 11.04 8.67
CA GLY A 72 6.06 11.79 9.88
C GLY A 72 7.20 11.91 10.89
N GLY A 73 8.44 11.97 10.41
CA GLY A 73 9.65 12.08 11.23
C GLY A 73 10.08 10.78 11.90
N ARG A 74 9.57 9.62 11.46
CA ARG A 74 9.93 8.29 11.99
C ARG A 74 10.91 7.58 11.06
N PRO A 75 11.74 6.66 11.57
CA PRO A 75 12.67 5.92 10.73
C PRO A 75 11.98 5.19 9.59
N THR A 76 12.69 5.02 8.48
CA THR A 76 12.22 4.25 7.31
C THR A 76 13.21 3.18 6.86
N ILE A 77 14.40 3.17 7.44
CA ILE A 77 15.41 2.13 7.31
C ILE A 77 15.87 1.81 8.73
N GLU A 78 15.70 0.56 9.15
CA GLU A 78 16.01 0.07 10.49
C GLU A 78 16.78 -1.24 10.35
N VAL A 79 17.88 -1.39 11.08
CA VAL A 79 18.72 -2.61 11.06
C VAL A 79 18.65 -3.29 12.41
N PHE A 80 18.42 -4.60 12.41
CA PHE A 80 18.25 -5.42 13.61
C PHE A 80 19.26 -6.55 13.66
N ASP A 81 19.61 -6.99 14.88
CA ASP A 81 20.33 -8.23 15.10
C ASP A 81 19.43 -9.47 14.87
N ASP A 82 20.04 -10.65 14.94
CA ASP A 82 19.36 -11.95 14.79
C ASP A 82 18.29 -12.24 15.86
N LYS A 83 18.21 -11.41 16.91
CA LYS A 83 17.22 -11.48 18.00
C LYS A 83 16.15 -10.39 17.88
N GLY A 84 16.17 -9.60 16.81
CA GLY A 84 15.23 -8.51 16.58
C GLY A 84 15.49 -7.26 17.42
N LYS A 85 16.68 -7.11 18.02
CA LYS A 85 17.07 -5.87 18.69
C LYS A 85 17.58 -4.88 17.64
N GLU A 86 17.01 -3.69 17.64
CA GLU A 86 17.46 -2.59 16.78
C GLU A 86 18.92 -2.22 17.10
N ILE A 87 19.73 -2.11 16.05
CA ILE A 87 21.14 -1.73 16.09
C ILE A 87 21.29 -0.25 15.71
N THR A 88 20.65 0.18 14.62
CA THR A 88 20.73 1.54 14.08
C THR A 88 19.53 1.82 13.17
N ASN A 89 19.26 3.10 12.92
CA ASN A 89 18.24 3.55 11.98
C ASN A 89 18.63 4.85 11.26
N ASN A 90 17.95 5.19 10.17
CA ASN A 90 18.27 6.37 9.35
C ASN A 90 17.93 7.74 9.99
N LEU A 91 17.52 7.79 11.26
CA LEU A 91 17.43 9.00 12.07
C LEU A 91 18.50 9.08 13.16
N ASN A 92 19.01 7.93 13.61
CA ASN A 92 20.09 7.79 14.59
C ASN A 92 21.10 6.76 14.06
N PRO A 93 21.92 7.14 13.06
CA PRO A 93 22.80 6.23 12.32
C PRO A 93 23.93 5.64 13.18
#